data_AF-A0AAI8ZUI1-F1
#
_entry.id   AF-A0AAI8ZUI1-F1
#
_cell.length_a   1.000
_cell.length_b   1.000
_cell.length_c   1.000
_cell.angle_alpha   90.00
_cell.angle_beta   90.00
_cell.angle_gamma   90.00
#
_symmetry.space_group_name_H-M   'P 1'
#
loop_
_entity.id
_entity.type
_entity.pdbx_description
1 polymer ?
#
loop_
_entity_poly.entity_id
_entity_poly.type
_entity_poly.pdbx_seq_one_letter_code
_entity_poly.pdbx_strand_id
1 'polypeptide(L)'
;MAGYSVTLSVEPHQVVPRLFFVNVSGYRPDTLAELHEFHLFVAEDTRQAKKKALATLLCGLDQQHEDNLKDVDDCLLLEKLRERFVHLTLCASGHQDQPEWQGYQPIVH
;
A
#
# COMPACT_ATOMS: atom_id res chain seq x y z
N MET A 1 -9.96 -5.65 0.35
CA MET A 1 -9.06 -4.72 1.09
C MET A 1 -9.86 -3.67 1.85
N ALA A 2 -9.75 -3.61 3.19
CA ALA A 2 -10.33 -2.53 4.02
C ALA A 2 -11.82 -2.20 3.75
N GLY A 3 -12.65 -3.20 3.46
CA GLY A 3 -14.07 -3.02 3.14
C GLY A 3 -14.37 -2.64 1.69
N TYR A 4 -13.38 -2.73 0.78
CA TYR A 4 -13.54 -2.49 -0.65
C TYR A 4 -13.05 -3.68 -1.48
N SER A 5 -13.73 -3.93 -2.59
CA SER A 5 -13.28 -4.77 -3.71
C SER A 5 -12.51 -3.91 -4.70
N VAL A 6 -11.40 -4.45 -5.22
CA VAL A 6 -10.56 -3.81 -6.22
C VAL A 6 -10.80 -4.50 -7.56
N THR A 7 -11.18 -3.75 -8.60
CA THR A 7 -11.35 -4.29 -9.96
C THR A 7 -10.61 -3.41 -10.98
N LEU A 8 -10.38 -3.96 -12.17
CA LEU A 8 -9.73 -3.25 -13.29
C LEU A 8 -10.70 -3.09 -14.45
N SER A 9 -10.85 -1.86 -14.94
CA SER A 9 -11.70 -1.53 -16.09
C SER A 9 -10.94 -0.77 -17.16
N VAL A 10 -11.46 -0.75 -18.39
CA VAL A 10 -10.94 0.11 -19.47
C VAL A 10 -11.43 1.56 -19.33
N GLU A 11 -12.49 1.79 -18.57
CA GLU A 11 -13.05 3.12 -18.31
C GLU A 11 -12.46 3.72 -17.03
N PRO A 12 -12.17 5.03 -16.99
CA PRO A 12 -11.68 5.70 -15.80
C PRO A 12 -12.73 5.72 -14.68
N HIS A 13 -12.26 5.64 -13.44
CA HIS A 13 -13.09 5.75 -12.23
C HIS A 13 -12.56 6.84 -11.33
N GLN A 14 -13.07 8.06 -11.53
CA GLN A 14 -12.63 9.26 -10.83
C GLN A 14 -13.44 9.50 -9.55
N VAL A 15 -13.66 8.46 -8.76
CA VAL A 15 -14.45 8.54 -7.52
C VAL A 15 -13.56 8.30 -6.31
N VAL A 16 -13.82 9.03 -5.22
CA VAL A 16 -13.20 8.79 -3.92
C VAL A 16 -13.97 7.71 -3.13
N PRO A 17 -13.30 6.92 -2.29
CA PRO A 17 -11.85 6.92 -2.04
C PRO A 17 -11.06 6.27 -3.19
N ARG A 18 -9.73 6.40 -3.15
CA ARG A 18 -8.75 5.85 -4.11
C ARG A 18 -7.80 4.87 -3.42
N LEU A 19 -7.07 4.08 -4.22
CA LEU A 19 -6.12 3.09 -3.73
C LEU A 19 -4.70 3.64 -3.76
N PHE A 20 -3.98 3.50 -2.65
CA PHE A 20 -2.60 3.95 -2.49
C PHE A 20 -1.72 2.78 -2.09
N PHE A 21 -0.55 2.65 -2.69
CA PHE A 21 0.55 1.86 -2.15
C PHE A 21 1.33 2.74 -1.20
N VAL A 22 1.59 2.26 0.03
CA VAL A 22 2.40 2.99 1.00
C VAL A 22 3.51 2.09 1.53
N ASN A 23 4.75 2.56 1.45
CA ASN A 23 5.92 1.93 2.06
C ASN A 23 6.31 2.73 3.30
N VAL A 24 6.65 2.06 4.40
CA VAL A 24 7.06 2.68 5.65
C VAL A 24 8.34 2.02 6.12
N SER A 25 9.30 2.85 6.49
CA SER A 25 10.58 2.42 7.04
C SER A 25 10.63 2.70 8.53
N GLY A 26 11.51 1.99 9.23
CA GLY A 26 11.83 2.34 10.59
C GLY A 26 12.89 1.47 11.24
N TYR A 27 13.29 1.88 12.44
CA TYR A 27 14.36 1.24 13.19
C TYR A 27 13.88 0.68 14.53
N ARG A 28 14.47 -0.46 14.92
CA ARG A 28 14.40 -0.94 16.30
C ARG A 28 15.75 -0.79 17.00
N PRO A 29 15.78 -0.53 18.31
CA PRO A 29 17.03 -0.44 19.07
C PRO A 29 17.85 -1.74 19.09
N ASP A 30 17.22 -2.89 18.86
CA ASP A 30 17.83 -4.21 18.98
C ASP A 30 18.36 -4.78 17.65
N THR A 31 18.30 -4.01 16.56
CA THR A 31 18.80 -4.42 15.24
C THR A 31 19.55 -3.28 14.55
N LEU A 32 20.59 -3.64 13.79
CA LEU A 32 21.30 -2.69 12.93
C LEU A 32 20.57 -2.45 11.60
N ALA A 33 19.68 -3.36 11.21
CA ALA A 33 19.00 -3.29 9.92
C ALA A 33 17.80 -2.35 9.98
N GLU A 34 17.66 -1.50 8.96
CA GLU A 34 16.40 -0.79 8.72
C GLU A 34 15.31 -1.79 8.35
N LEU A 35 14.12 -1.60 8.93
CA LEU A 35 12.94 -2.38 8.63
C LEU A 35 12.07 -1.63 7.64
N HIS A 36 11.46 -2.39 6.73
CA HIS A 36 10.55 -1.89 5.71
C HIS A 36 9.29 -2.74 5.74
N GLU A 37 8.12 -2.10 5.82
CA GLU A 37 6.83 -2.72 5.60
C GLU A 37 6.04 -1.87 4.61
N PHE A 38 5.33 -2.52 3.69
CA PHE A 38 4.43 -1.84 2.78
C PHE A 38 3.05 -2.50 2.76
N HIS A 39 2.04 -1.71 2.42
CA HIS A 39 0.69 -2.21 2.21
C HIS A 39 -0.11 -1.27 1.30
N LEU A 40 -1.26 -1.75 0.85
CA LEU A 40 -2.26 -0.97 0.12
C LEU A 40 -3.30 -0.35 1.06
N PHE A 41 -3.63 0.92 0.84
CA PHE A 41 -4.57 1.69 1.65
C PHE A 41 -5.63 2.36 0.78
N VAL A 42 -6.90 2.20 1.16
CA VAL A 42 -8.00 2.96 0.57
C VAL A 42 -8.13 4.29 1.33
N ALA A 43 -8.01 5.42 0.63
CA ALA A 43 -8.01 6.75 1.23
C ALA A 43 -8.55 7.83 0.28
N GLU A 44 -8.95 8.98 0.80
CA GLU A 44 -9.39 10.13 0.01
C GLU A 44 -8.20 10.85 -0.64
N ASP A 45 -7.11 10.99 0.12
CA ASP A 45 -5.90 11.70 -0.26
C ASP A 45 -4.63 11.00 0.28
N THR A 46 -3.48 11.41 -0.24
CA THR A 46 -2.15 10.92 0.16
C THR A 46 -1.90 11.06 1.66
N ARG A 47 -2.33 12.16 2.27
CA ARG A 47 -2.12 12.42 3.71
C ARG A 47 -2.91 11.42 4.56
N GLN A 48 -4.14 11.10 4.18
CA GLN A 48 -4.97 10.11 4.86
C GLN A 48 -4.40 8.70 4.65
N ALA A 49 -3.88 8.38 3.47
CA ALA A 49 -3.21 7.10 3.21
C ALA A 49 -1.98 6.93 4.11
N LYS A 50 -1.09 7.92 4.14
CA LYS A 50 0.10 7.96 5.01
C LYS A 50 -0.26 7.82 6.50
N LYS A 51 -1.24 8.58 6.97
CA LYS A 51 -1.73 8.47 8.35
C LYS A 51 -2.23 7.06 8.69
N LYS A 52 -2.98 6.43 7.78
CA LYS A 52 -3.44 5.03 7.97
C LYS A 52 -2.26 4.06 7.97
N ALA A 53 -1.26 4.27 7.12
CA ALA A 53 -0.08 3.43 7.05
C ALA A 53 0.75 3.49 8.32
N LEU A 54 1.04 4.69 8.83
CA LEU A 54 1.81 4.85 10.07
C LEU A 54 1.10 4.21 11.28
N ALA A 55 -0.23 4.22 11.29
CA ALA A 55 -1.02 3.60 12.34
C ALA A 55 -1.14 2.06 12.25
N THR A 56 -0.71 1.46 11.13
CA THR A 56 -0.89 0.02 10.85
C THR A 56 0.44 -0.72 10.70
N LEU A 57 1.42 -0.10 10.03
CA LEU A 57 2.73 -0.69 9.72
C LEU A 57 3.73 -0.34 10.80
N LEU A 58 4.70 -1.22 11.07
CA LEU A 58 5.81 -0.97 12.00
C LEU A 58 5.40 -0.34 13.36
N CYS A 59 4.23 -0.74 13.89
CA CYS A 59 3.72 -0.18 15.14
C CYS A 59 4.62 -0.59 16.33
N GLY A 60 5.09 0.41 17.10
CA GLY A 60 5.95 0.19 18.26
C GLY A 60 7.46 0.29 17.99
N LEU A 61 7.86 0.83 16.83
CA LEU A 61 9.25 1.16 16.54
C LEU A 61 9.61 2.58 16.99
N ASP A 62 10.84 2.79 17.47
CA ASP A 62 11.31 4.06 18.04
C ASP A 62 11.41 5.19 17.00
N GLN A 63 11.67 4.85 15.74
CA GLN A 63 11.80 5.80 14.64
C GLN A 63 11.06 5.28 13.42
N GLN A 64 9.73 5.38 13.44
CA GLN A 64 8.92 5.18 12.24
C GLN A 64 9.01 6.46 11.38
N HIS A 65 9.41 6.32 10.11
CA HIS A 65 9.46 7.45 9.20
C HIS A 65 9.14 7.03 7.76
N GLU A 66 8.57 7.97 7.03
CA GLU A 66 8.54 7.97 5.57
C GLU A 66 9.98 8.25 5.11
N ASP A 67 10.56 7.39 4.27
CA ASP A 67 11.96 7.53 3.88
C ASP A 67 12.10 8.73 2.95
N ASN A 68 12.84 9.76 3.40
CA ASN A 68 12.83 11.08 2.79
C ASN A 68 13.63 11.16 1.48
N LEU A 69 13.86 10.01 0.82
CA LEU A 69 14.84 9.88 -0.25
C LEU A 69 14.30 10.32 -1.62
N LYS A 70 13.02 10.10 -2.00
CA LYS A 70 12.34 10.74 -3.15
C LYS A 70 10.82 10.71 -3.00
N ASP A 71 10.11 11.74 -3.49
CA ASP A 71 8.62 11.85 -3.51
C ASP A 71 7.87 10.66 -4.15
N VAL A 72 8.58 9.75 -4.80
CA VAL A 72 8.05 8.57 -5.49
C VAL A 72 8.03 7.33 -4.58
N ASP A 73 8.74 7.34 -3.44
CA ASP A 73 9.12 6.10 -2.73
C ASP A 73 8.18 5.68 -1.59
N ASP A 74 7.44 6.59 -0.95
CA ASP A 74 6.66 6.21 0.24
C ASP A 74 5.15 6.07 0.03
N CYS A 75 4.54 6.80 -0.91
CA CYS A 75 3.10 6.74 -1.11
C CYS A 75 2.69 7.01 -2.56
N LEU A 76 2.33 5.95 -3.28
CA LEU A 76 1.95 5.99 -4.70
C LEU A 76 0.44 5.83 -4.88
N LEU A 77 -0.19 6.75 -5.61
CA LEU A 77 -1.58 6.58 -6.07
C LEU A 77 -1.63 5.51 -7.17
N LEU A 78 -2.41 4.46 -6.95
CA LEU A 78 -2.64 3.39 -7.93
C LEU A 78 -3.93 3.68 -8.73
N GLU A 79 -3.86 4.61 -9.68
CA GLU A 79 -5.01 4.96 -10.52
C GLU A 79 -5.15 4.10 -11.78
N LYS A 80 -4.02 3.74 -12.40
CA LYS A 80 -3.99 3.04 -13.70
C LYS A 80 -2.83 2.04 -13.71
N LEU A 81 -3.13 0.82 -14.15
CA LEU A 81 -2.16 -0.24 -14.39
C LEU A 81 -2.20 -0.59 -15.88
N ARG A 82 -1.14 -0.27 -16.61
CA ARG A 82 -1.10 -0.35 -18.09
C ARG A 82 -2.27 0.43 -18.70
N GLU A 83 -3.16 -0.24 -19.43
CA GLU A 83 -4.35 0.34 -20.08
C GLU A 83 -5.64 0.19 -19.27
N ARG A 84 -5.55 -0.17 -17.99
CA ARG A 84 -6.73 -0.38 -17.14
C ARG A 84 -6.71 0.51 -15.91
N PHE A 85 -7.86 1.06 -15.56
CA PHE A 85 -8.07 1.88 -14.38
C PHE A 85 -8.52 1.05 -13.19
N VAL A 86 -8.07 1.45 -12.00
CA VAL A 86 -8.47 0.84 -10.73
C VAL A 86 -9.83 1.36 -10.31
N HIS A 87 -10.75 0.44 -10.02
CA HIS A 87 -12.09 0.72 -9.50
C HIS A 87 -12.21 0.17 -8.09
N LEU A 88 -12.84 0.96 -7.20
CA LEU A 88 -13.12 0.57 -5.83
C LEU A 88 -14.62 0.54 -5.60
N THR A 89 -15.14 -0.60 -5.15
CA THR A 89 -16.54 -0.77 -4.77
C THR A 89 -16.64 -1.27 -3.34
N LEU A 90 -17.60 -0.76 -2.57
CA LEU A 90 -17.82 -1.21 -1.19
C LEU A 90 -18.11 -2.72 -1.18
N CYS A 91 -17.40 -3.43 -0.32
CA CYS A 91 -17.49 -4.87 -0.15
C CYS A 91 -17.33 -5.21 1.34
N ALA A 92 -18.46 -5.31 2.04
CA ALA A 92 -18.50 -5.58 3.48
C ALA A 92 -17.95 -6.97 3.83
N SER A 93 -17.95 -7.91 2.89
CA SER A 93 -17.39 -9.26 3.04
C SER A 93 -15.92 -9.34 2.58
N GLY A 94 -15.26 -8.21 2.30
CA GLY A 94 -13.88 -8.20 1.84
C GLY A 94 -12.90 -8.65 2.94
N HIS A 95 -11.93 -9.49 2.57
CA HIS A 95 -10.83 -9.87 3.46
C HIS A 95 -9.56 -9.06 3.14
N GLN A 96 -8.58 -9.14 4.04
CA GLN A 96 -7.24 -8.63 3.79
C GLN A 96 -6.47 -9.67 2.98
N ASP A 97 -5.79 -9.22 1.94
CA ASP A 97 -5.01 -10.10 1.09
C ASP A 97 -3.76 -10.59 1.82
N GLN A 98 -3.43 -11.87 1.62
CA GLN A 98 -2.20 -12.48 2.08
C GLN A 98 -1.38 -12.93 0.87
N PRO A 99 -0.05 -13.04 1.02
CA PRO A 99 0.77 -13.64 -0.02
C PRO A 99 0.24 -15.02 -0.41
N GLU A 100 -0.15 -15.20 -1.66
CA GLU A 100 -0.54 -16.52 -2.19
C GLU A 100 0.64 -17.50 -2.20
N TRP A 101 1.86 -16.96 -2.28
CA TRP A 101 3.09 -17.72 -2.25
C TRP A 101 4.26 -16.87 -1.72
N GLN A 102 5.18 -17.50 -0.97
CA GLN A 102 6.43 -16.91 -0.51
C GLN A 102 7.56 -17.93 -0.64
N GLY A 103 8.68 -17.53 -1.25
CA GLY A 103 9.84 -18.39 -1.44
C GLY A 103 10.75 -17.88 -2.55
N TYR A 104 11.50 -18.79 -3.16
CA TYR A 104 12.37 -18.49 -4.30
C TYR A 104 11.88 -19.21 -5.56
N GLN A 105 11.52 -18.45 -6.59
CA GLN A 105 11.03 -18.94 -7.88
C GLN A 105 11.74 -18.15 -8.99
N PRO A 106 12.74 -18.76 -9.65
CA PRO A 106 13.42 -18.13 -10.77
C PRO A 106 12.44 -17.83 -11.91
N ILE A 107 12.51 -16.62 -12.47
CA ILE A 107 11.83 -16.30 -13.73
C ILE A 107 12.75 -16.78 -14.86
N VAL A 108 12.35 -17.83 -15.56
CA VAL A 108 13.02 -18.28 -16.79
C VAL A 108 12.40 -17.56 -17.99
N HIS A 109 13.24 -16.90 -18.76
CA HIS A 109 12.88 -16.21 -20.01
C HIS A 109 12.98 -17.14 -21.21
#